data_AF-A0A1V4X4S5-F1
#
_entry.id   AF-A0A1V4X4S5-F1
#
_cell.length_a   1.000
_cell.length_b   1.000
_cell.length_c   1.000
_cell.angle_alpha   90.00
_cell.angle_beta   90.00
_cell.angle_gamma   90.00
#
_symmetry.space_group_name_H-M   'P 1'
#
loop_
_entity.id
_entity.type
_entity.pdbx_description
1 polymer ?
#
loop_
_entity_poly.entity_id
_entity_poly.type
_entity_poly.pdbx_seq_one_letter_code
_entity_poly.pdbx_strand_id
1 'polypeptide(L)'
;MLLNTHTLLLREYAGRRPVADNLDILIYNVMPDILPIHRDITPERTHRMERFSVAPAGRERARFIQFHLLVDDLSHHGHITRNGHDRSENESGGYAFTKGSALVPDMMGMHRRLGRPIDEGEALYRSHLVVEMAVDLVIRERHPDIVGLFSRAVDATLGGSIDGLVGTLAWAYALPAGLAREALLQGMAAYRDETLRRSVSLEGRIDLFLWKFYGGEGGYPVRRDVRDLLLKGIESVADHEQFLSATLREIAASGFDGGL
;
A
#
# COMPACT_ATOMS: atom_id res chain seq x y z
N MET A 1 2.56 -2.27 2.15
CA MET A 1 1.45 -1.89 3.06
C MET A 1 0.35 -1.24 2.22
N LEU A 2 -0.87 -1.05 2.73
CA LEU A 2 -1.99 -0.53 1.92
C LEU A 2 -2.44 0.90 2.30
N LEU A 3 -3.39 1.39 1.52
CA LEU A 3 -3.92 2.76 1.50
C LEU A 3 -4.12 3.46 2.87
N ASN A 4 -4.88 2.88 3.80
CA ASN A 4 -5.20 3.54 5.07
C ASN A 4 -3.96 3.61 5.96
N THR A 5 -3.11 2.58 5.89
CA THR A 5 -1.82 2.55 6.61
C THR A 5 -0.91 3.68 6.16
N HIS A 6 -0.71 3.80 4.86
CA HIS A 6 0.10 4.86 4.26
C HIS A 6 -0.47 6.25 4.55
N THR A 7 -1.78 6.42 4.41
CA THR A 7 -2.46 7.70 4.71
C THR A 7 -2.30 8.08 6.18
N LEU A 8 -2.44 7.12 7.11
CA LEU A 8 -2.28 7.35 8.53
C LEU A 8 -0.84 7.75 8.86
N LEU A 9 0.15 6.97 8.42
CA LEU A 9 1.55 7.23 8.71
C LEU A 9 1.98 8.60 8.21
N LEU A 10 1.57 9.00 7.00
CA LEU A 10 1.89 10.32 6.50
C LEU A 10 1.21 11.43 7.32
N ARG A 11 -0.05 11.24 7.73
CA ARG A 11 -0.75 12.19 8.62
C ARG A 11 -0.04 12.36 9.96
N GLU A 12 0.38 11.26 10.58
CA GLU A 12 1.07 11.29 11.88
C GLU A 12 2.48 11.88 11.75
N TYR A 13 3.19 11.61 10.65
CA TYR A 13 4.51 12.18 10.38
C TYR A 13 4.45 13.69 10.14
N ALA A 14 3.60 14.14 9.21
CA ALA A 14 3.51 15.54 8.81
C ALA A 14 2.69 16.40 9.79
N GLY A 15 1.86 15.77 10.63
CA GLY A 15 0.90 16.44 11.48
C GLY A 15 -0.41 16.77 10.75
N ARG A 16 -1.51 16.83 11.52
CA ARG A 16 -2.87 16.96 10.96
C ARG A 16 -3.09 18.23 10.14
N ARG A 17 -2.54 19.36 10.60
CA ARG A 17 -2.73 20.67 9.96
C ARG A 17 -1.94 20.78 8.65
N PRO A 18 -0.63 20.49 8.60
CA PRO A 18 0.11 20.48 7.33
C PRO A 18 -0.53 19.58 6.27
N VAL A 19 -1.07 18.41 6.66
CA VAL A 19 -1.80 17.53 5.72
C VAL A 19 -3.12 18.12 5.26
N ALA A 20 -3.89 18.74 6.16
CA ALA A 20 -5.16 19.38 5.79
C ALA A 20 -4.96 20.54 4.80
N ASP A 21 -3.84 21.27 4.93
CA ASP A 21 -3.47 22.38 4.05
C ASP A 21 -2.86 21.89 2.73
N ASN A 22 -2.43 20.61 2.64
CA ASN A 22 -1.72 20.03 1.50
C ASN A 22 -2.28 18.65 1.13
N LEU A 23 -3.57 18.54 0.85
CA LEU A 23 -4.22 17.24 0.62
C LEU A 23 -3.62 16.41 -0.52
N ASP A 24 -3.03 17.05 -1.54
CA ASP A 24 -2.42 16.38 -2.69
C ASP A 24 -1.29 15.43 -2.28
N ILE A 25 -0.56 15.70 -1.19
CA ILE A 25 0.55 14.85 -0.71
C ILE A 25 0.08 13.43 -0.39
N LEU A 26 -1.16 13.27 0.06
CA LEU A 26 -1.74 11.97 0.34
C LEU A 26 -1.92 11.15 -0.94
N ILE A 27 -2.19 11.81 -2.06
CA ILE A 27 -2.31 11.16 -3.37
C ILE A 27 -0.94 10.72 -3.85
N TYR A 28 0.08 11.59 -3.83
CA TYR A 28 1.47 11.21 -4.14
C TYR A 28 1.90 9.98 -3.33
N ASN A 29 1.58 9.95 -2.04
CA ASN A 29 1.94 8.88 -1.11
C ASN A 29 1.26 7.53 -1.36
N VAL A 30 0.24 7.44 -2.21
CA VAL A 30 -0.41 6.14 -2.48
C VAL A 30 -0.34 5.76 -3.96
N MET A 31 0.25 6.62 -4.80
CA MET A 31 0.44 6.32 -6.22
C MET A 31 1.22 5.03 -6.49
N PRO A 32 2.23 4.63 -5.70
CA PRO A 32 2.91 3.36 -5.97
C PRO A 32 1.97 2.14 -5.98
N ASP A 33 0.93 2.16 -5.15
CA ASP A 33 -0.11 1.11 -5.06
C ASP A 33 -1.25 1.29 -6.07
N ILE A 34 -1.57 2.54 -6.41
CA ILE A 34 -2.71 2.85 -7.28
C ILE A 34 -2.37 2.66 -8.75
N LEU A 35 -1.16 3.04 -9.18
CA LEU A 35 -0.78 2.95 -10.60
C LEU A 35 -0.83 1.52 -11.17
N PRO A 36 -0.43 0.46 -10.43
CA PRO A 36 -0.53 -0.92 -10.91
C PRO A 36 -1.95 -1.45 -11.16
N ILE A 37 -3.00 -0.69 -10.83
CA ILE A 37 -4.37 -0.98 -11.28
C ILE A 37 -4.44 -0.89 -12.82
N HIS A 38 -3.62 -0.04 -13.42
CA HIS A 38 -3.45 0.00 -14.86
C HIS A 38 -2.59 -1.17 -15.33
N ARG A 39 -3.11 -1.99 -16.25
CA ARG A 39 -2.48 -3.25 -16.71
C ARG A 39 -1.05 -3.12 -17.24
N ASP A 40 -0.69 -1.94 -17.75
CA ASP A 40 0.63 -1.67 -18.34
C ASP A 40 1.66 -1.15 -17.31
N ILE A 41 1.29 -1.04 -16.03
CA ILE A 41 2.18 -0.65 -14.94
C ILE A 41 2.22 -1.79 -13.93
N THR A 42 3.43 -2.26 -13.60
CA THR A 42 3.60 -3.33 -12.61
C THR A 42 3.99 -2.76 -11.24
N PRO A 43 3.68 -3.44 -10.12
CA PRO A 43 4.14 -3.03 -8.79
C PRO A 43 5.66 -2.90 -8.71
N GLU A 44 6.42 -3.79 -9.36
CA GLU A 44 7.89 -3.72 -9.36
C GLU A 44 8.39 -2.42 -9.99
N ARG A 45 7.68 -1.90 -11.00
CA ARG A 45 8.06 -0.63 -11.63
C ARG A 45 7.90 0.54 -10.67
N THR A 46 6.85 0.54 -9.86
CA THR A 46 6.58 1.64 -8.93
C THR A 46 7.40 1.56 -7.64
N HIS A 47 7.85 0.36 -7.25
CA HIS A 47 8.61 0.16 -6.01
C HIS A 47 10.14 0.20 -6.17
N ARG A 48 10.63 0.39 -7.41
CA ARG A 48 12.06 0.52 -7.77
C ARG A 48 12.58 1.94 -7.90
N MET A 49 11.79 2.95 -7.53
CA MET A 49 12.25 4.33 -7.58
C MET A 49 13.48 4.49 -6.66
N GLU A 50 14.58 5.00 -7.20
CA GLU A 50 15.80 5.27 -6.44
C GLU A 50 15.51 6.26 -5.30
N ARG A 51 16.07 6.01 -4.12
CA ARG A 51 15.95 6.93 -2.99
C ARG A 51 16.79 8.17 -3.26
N PHE A 52 16.20 9.35 -3.13
CA PHE A 52 16.90 10.62 -3.26
C PHE A 52 16.94 11.34 -1.92
N SER A 53 18.02 12.09 -1.67
CA SER A 53 18.14 12.95 -0.48
C SER A 53 17.50 14.32 -0.70
N VAL A 54 17.46 14.77 -1.96
CA VAL A 54 16.87 16.05 -2.35
C VAL A 54 15.97 15.81 -3.56
N ALA A 55 14.71 16.21 -3.44
CA ALA A 55 13.80 16.19 -4.56
C ALA A 55 14.26 17.16 -5.66
N PRO A 56 14.14 16.78 -6.95
CA PRO A 56 14.44 17.71 -8.03
C PRO A 56 13.57 18.97 -7.96
N ALA A 57 14.14 20.11 -8.35
CA ALA A 57 13.40 21.37 -8.45
C ALA A 57 12.14 21.21 -9.33
N GLY A 58 11.01 21.70 -8.84
CA GLY A 58 9.70 21.56 -9.46
C GLY A 58 9.06 20.17 -9.31
N ARG A 59 9.65 19.28 -8.51
CA ARG A 59 9.13 17.93 -8.19
C ARG A 59 9.24 17.62 -6.70
N GLU A 60 9.13 18.64 -5.87
CA GLU A 60 9.28 18.55 -4.42
C GLU A 60 8.31 17.53 -3.80
N ARG A 61 7.10 17.43 -4.37
CA ARG A 61 6.07 16.46 -3.96
C ARG A 61 6.45 14.99 -4.20
N ALA A 62 7.47 14.71 -5.00
CA ALA A 62 7.98 13.34 -5.17
C ALA A 62 8.48 12.73 -3.84
N ARG A 63 8.84 13.56 -2.85
CA ARG A 63 9.19 13.10 -1.49
C ARG A 63 8.10 12.24 -0.86
N PHE A 64 6.83 12.50 -1.17
CA PHE A 64 5.73 11.71 -0.63
C PHE A 64 5.58 10.36 -1.34
N ILE A 65 6.00 10.24 -2.59
CA ILE A 65 6.19 8.92 -3.22
C ILE A 65 7.31 8.17 -2.50
N GLN A 66 8.41 8.84 -2.16
CA GLN A 66 9.50 8.21 -1.41
C GLN A 66 9.06 7.80 0.00
N PHE A 67 8.26 8.60 0.71
CA PHE A 67 7.72 8.25 2.02
C PHE A 67 6.98 6.91 2.00
N HIS A 68 6.12 6.70 1.01
CA HIS A 68 5.46 5.41 0.78
C HIS A 68 6.48 4.27 0.71
N LEU A 69 7.51 4.44 -0.13
CA LEU A 69 8.50 3.39 -0.35
C LEU A 69 9.35 3.11 0.89
N LEU A 70 9.59 4.10 1.76
CA LEU A 70 10.25 3.90 3.05
C LEU A 70 9.37 3.08 4.01
N VAL A 71 8.07 3.34 4.03
CA VAL A 71 7.11 2.54 4.82
C VAL A 71 7.09 1.09 4.31
N ASP A 72 7.08 0.91 3.00
CA ASP A 72 7.08 -0.42 2.38
C ASP A 72 8.39 -1.17 2.60
N ASP A 73 9.54 -0.49 2.55
CA ASP A 73 10.83 -1.07 2.91
C ASP A 73 10.79 -1.68 4.33
N LEU A 74 10.25 -0.93 5.29
CA LEU A 74 10.13 -1.38 6.67
C LEU A 74 9.09 -2.49 6.85
N SER A 75 8.01 -2.45 6.06
CA SER A 75 6.99 -3.51 6.03
C SER A 75 7.54 -4.83 5.48
N HIS A 76 8.33 -4.77 4.41
CA HIS A 76 8.78 -5.95 3.67
C HIS A 76 10.13 -6.48 4.14
N HIS A 77 11.10 -5.58 4.33
CA HIS A 77 12.51 -5.90 4.61
C HIS A 77 12.92 -5.62 6.06
N GLY A 78 12.15 -4.81 6.79
CA GLY A 78 12.43 -4.45 8.18
C GLY A 78 13.52 -3.39 8.34
N HIS A 79 14.02 -2.84 7.24
CA HIS A 79 15.00 -1.77 7.20
C HIS A 79 14.82 -0.96 5.90
N ILE A 80 15.28 0.29 5.87
CA ILE A 80 15.20 1.15 4.68
C ILE A 80 16.25 0.73 3.66
N THR A 81 15.82 0.49 2.41
CA THR A 81 16.72 0.07 1.32
C THR A 81 17.30 1.28 0.60
N ARG A 82 18.51 1.15 0.06
CA ARG A 82 19.16 2.24 -0.69
C ARG A 82 18.63 2.39 -2.12
N ASN A 83 18.34 1.27 -2.77
CA ASN A 83 18.04 1.21 -4.21
C ASN A 83 16.56 0.86 -4.51
N GLY A 84 15.68 0.86 -3.51
CA GLY A 84 14.34 0.29 -3.64
C GLY A 84 14.35 -1.23 -3.72
N HIS A 85 13.24 -1.86 -4.12
CA HIS A 85 13.12 -3.33 -4.24
C HIS A 85 14.15 -3.88 -5.25
N ASP A 86 15.30 -4.31 -4.76
CA ASP A 86 16.24 -5.13 -5.51
C ASP A 86 15.82 -6.59 -5.37
N ARG A 87 15.56 -7.27 -6.50
CA ARG A 87 15.05 -8.66 -6.51
C ARG A 87 15.98 -9.67 -5.83
N SER A 88 17.21 -9.25 -5.51
CA SER A 88 18.23 -10.06 -4.86
C SER A 88 18.09 -10.14 -3.34
N GLU A 89 17.36 -9.20 -2.72
CA GLU A 89 16.99 -9.28 -1.32
C GLU A 89 15.68 -10.09 -1.25
N ASN A 90 15.77 -11.32 -0.74
CA ASN A 90 14.56 -12.07 -0.39
C ASN A 90 13.75 -11.19 0.57
N GLU A 91 12.57 -10.73 0.15
CA GLU A 91 11.60 -9.95 0.93
C GLU A 91 11.25 -10.73 2.20
N SER A 92 12.07 -10.60 3.24
CA SER A 92 12.03 -11.48 4.40
C SER A 92 12.72 -10.80 5.58
N GLY A 93 11.91 -10.27 6.49
CA GLY A 93 12.41 -9.63 7.72
C GLY A 93 11.54 -8.47 8.20
N GLY A 94 10.76 -7.87 7.30
CA GLY A 94 9.81 -6.83 7.67
C GLY A 94 8.59 -7.35 8.40
N TYR A 95 7.81 -6.41 8.94
CA TYR A 95 6.63 -6.71 9.75
C TYR A 95 5.62 -7.60 9.02
N ALA A 96 5.31 -7.32 7.75
CA ALA A 96 4.32 -8.06 6.97
C ALA A 96 4.75 -9.52 6.73
N PHE A 97 6.01 -9.74 6.37
CA PHE A 97 6.55 -11.08 6.14
C PHE A 97 6.72 -11.86 7.45
N THR A 98 7.18 -11.20 8.50
CA THR A 98 7.34 -11.84 9.82
C THR A 98 6.01 -12.35 10.35
N LYS A 99 4.96 -11.52 10.30
CA LYS A 99 3.60 -11.92 10.69
C LYS A 99 3.00 -12.93 9.71
N GLY A 100 3.25 -12.76 8.41
CA GLY A 100 2.76 -13.63 7.35
C GLY A 100 3.30 -15.06 7.46
N SER A 101 4.52 -15.24 7.97
CA SER A 101 5.11 -16.57 8.18
C SER A 101 4.24 -17.48 9.05
N ALA A 102 3.55 -16.93 10.05
CA ALA A 102 2.66 -17.68 10.93
C ALA A 102 1.39 -18.18 10.21
N LEU A 103 1.00 -17.55 9.10
CA LEU A 103 -0.17 -17.91 8.30
C LEU A 103 0.16 -18.89 7.16
N VAL A 104 1.45 -19.15 6.89
CA VAL A 104 1.90 -20.04 5.80
C VAL A 104 1.26 -21.45 5.88
N PRO A 105 1.23 -22.15 7.03
CA PRO A 105 0.61 -23.48 7.09
C PRO A 105 -0.88 -23.48 6.74
N ASP A 106 -1.61 -22.44 7.16
CA ASP A 106 -3.03 -22.27 6.86
C ASP A 106 -3.24 -21.99 5.37
N MET A 107 -2.43 -21.12 4.78
CA MET A 107 -2.46 -20.79 3.35
C MET A 107 -2.20 -22.03 2.48
N MET A 108 -1.14 -22.79 2.79
CA MET A 108 -0.84 -24.07 2.10
C MET A 108 -1.95 -25.10 2.33
N GLY A 109 -2.52 -25.15 3.53
CA GLY A 109 -3.64 -26.04 3.86
C GLY A 109 -4.88 -25.74 3.02
N MET A 110 -5.26 -24.47 2.89
CA MET A 110 -6.35 -24.01 2.02
C MET A 110 -6.09 -24.44 0.57
N HIS A 111 -4.91 -24.13 0.03
CA HIS A 111 -4.55 -24.45 -1.34
C HIS A 111 -4.55 -25.95 -1.66
N ARG A 112 -4.10 -26.80 -0.72
CA ARG A 112 -4.19 -28.26 -0.84
C ARG A 112 -5.64 -28.74 -0.93
N ARG A 113 -6.55 -28.21 -0.09
CA ARG A 113 -7.98 -28.57 -0.14
C ARG A 113 -8.65 -28.18 -1.46
N LEU A 114 -8.13 -27.16 -2.14
CA LEU A 114 -8.61 -26.72 -3.44
C LEU A 114 -8.01 -27.50 -4.62
N GLY A 115 -7.16 -28.50 -4.36
CA GLY A 115 -6.46 -29.24 -5.42
C GLY A 115 -5.43 -28.41 -6.18
N ARG A 116 -5.01 -27.26 -5.63
CA ARG A 116 -4.04 -26.33 -6.23
C ARG A 116 -2.93 -26.01 -5.23
N PRO A 117 -2.09 -27.00 -4.87
CA PRO A 117 -1.02 -26.80 -3.90
C PRO A 117 -0.06 -25.70 -4.38
N ILE A 118 0.46 -24.94 -3.44
CA ILE A 118 1.50 -23.92 -3.65
C ILE A 118 2.69 -24.27 -2.77
N ASP A 119 3.87 -23.78 -3.16
CA ASP A 119 5.08 -23.89 -2.34
C ASP A 119 5.07 -22.89 -1.17
N GLU A 120 6.07 -23.00 -0.30
CA GLU A 120 6.22 -22.17 0.88
C GLU A 120 6.46 -20.69 0.53
N GLY A 121 7.21 -20.42 -0.55
CA GLY A 121 7.52 -19.06 -0.98
C GLY A 121 6.26 -18.34 -1.47
N GLU A 122 5.46 -18.99 -2.30
CA GLU A 122 4.17 -18.47 -2.76
C GLU A 122 3.17 -18.34 -1.60
N ALA A 123 3.19 -19.28 -0.65
CA ALA A 123 2.35 -19.18 0.55
C ALA A 123 2.75 -17.98 1.42
N LEU A 124 4.05 -17.73 1.61
CA LEU A 124 4.56 -16.58 2.33
C LEU A 124 4.21 -15.26 1.60
N TYR A 125 4.38 -15.23 0.28
CA TYR A 125 3.97 -14.10 -0.57
C TYR A 125 2.47 -13.80 -0.43
N ARG A 126 1.61 -14.81 -0.44
CA ARG A 126 0.17 -14.57 -0.24
C ARG A 126 -0.17 -14.15 1.19
N SER A 127 0.52 -14.73 2.16
CA SER A 127 0.28 -14.45 3.58
C SER A 127 0.72 -13.04 3.99
N HIS A 128 1.79 -12.48 3.44
CA HIS A 128 2.14 -11.09 3.77
C HIS A 128 1.03 -10.14 3.34
N LEU A 129 0.42 -10.33 2.17
CA LEU A 129 -0.71 -9.49 1.73
C LEU A 129 -1.93 -9.61 2.67
N VAL A 130 -2.18 -10.80 3.24
CA VAL A 130 -3.22 -10.96 4.27
C VAL A 130 -2.91 -10.08 5.47
N VAL A 131 -1.65 -10.01 5.91
CA VAL A 131 -1.22 -9.12 7.00
C VAL A 131 -1.41 -7.65 6.64
N GLU A 132 -1.02 -7.23 5.43
CA GLU A 132 -1.19 -5.83 5.01
C GLU A 132 -2.66 -5.41 4.96
N MET A 133 -3.52 -6.28 4.43
CA MET A 133 -4.97 -6.08 4.44
C MET A 133 -5.51 -6.02 5.87
N ALA A 134 -5.00 -6.85 6.78
CA ALA A 134 -5.40 -6.87 8.18
C ALA A 134 -5.03 -5.58 8.91
N VAL A 135 -3.78 -5.09 8.78
CA VAL A 135 -3.36 -3.80 9.37
C VAL A 135 -4.26 -2.68 8.86
N ASP A 136 -4.53 -2.67 7.56
CA ASP A 136 -5.36 -1.63 6.93
C ASP A 136 -6.81 -1.62 7.44
N LEU A 137 -7.38 -2.81 7.69
CA LEU A 137 -8.70 -2.96 8.30
C LEU A 137 -8.72 -2.46 9.75
N VAL A 138 -7.71 -2.82 10.54
CA VAL A 138 -7.58 -2.37 11.94
C VAL A 138 -7.42 -0.85 12.01
N ILE A 139 -6.62 -0.26 11.12
CA ILE A 139 -6.45 1.20 11.04
C ILE A 139 -7.77 1.88 10.68
N ARG A 140 -8.50 1.36 9.70
CA ARG A 140 -9.82 1.90 9.34
C ARG A 140 -10.78 1.87 10.54
N GLU A 141 -10.79 0.79 11.31
CA GLU A 141 -11.67 0.66 12.48
C GLU A 141 -11.32 1.66 13.59
N ARG A 142 -10.02 1.84 13.88
CA ARG A 142 -9.54 2.77 14.92
C ARG A 142 -9.55 4.23 14.49
N HIS A 143 -9.39 4.49 13.20
CA HIS A 143 -9.32 5.82 12.61
C HIS A 143 -10.32 5.96 11.45
N PRO A 144 -11.63 5.95 11.72
CA PRO A 144 -12.65 6.01 10.68
C PRO A 144 -12.60 7.30 9.85
N ASP A 145 -11.96 8.36 10.37
CA ASP A 145 -11.74 9.60 9.65
C ASP A 145 -10.74 9.48 8.49
N ILE A 146 -9.91 8.42 8.47
CA ILE A 146 -8.84 8.25 7.48
C ILE A 146 -9.39 8.07 6.07
N VAL A 147 -10.49 7.34 5.93
CA VAL A 147 -11.16 7.12 4.64
C VAL A 147 -11.72 8.44 4.11
N GLY A 148 -12.35 9.22 4.99
CA GLY A 148 -12.87 10.54 4.63
C GLY A 148 -11.77 11.54 4.29
N LEU A 149 -10.62 11.47 4.97
CA LEU A 149 -9.44 12.27 4.64
C LEU A 149 -8.92 11.95 3.24
N PHE A 150 -8.76 10.66 2.92
CA PHE A 150 -8.31 10.23 1.60
C PHE A 150 -9.29 10.63 0.49
N SER A 151 -10.59 10.44 0.74
CA SER A 151 -11.67 10.85 -0.18
C SER A 151 -11.58 12.35 -0.54
N ARG A 152 -11.39 13.21 0.46
CA ARG A 152 -11.16 14.66 0.23
C ARG A 152 -9.89 14.94 -0.58
N ALA A 153 -8.84 14.16 -0.39
CA ALA A 153 -7.59 14.31 -1.15
C ALA A 153 -7.77 13.96 -2.63
N VAL A 154 -8.57 12.93 -2.93
CA VAL A 154 -8.93 12.57 -4.31
C VAL A 154 -9.68 13.72 -4.96
N ASP A 155 -10.71 14.25 -4.30
CA ASP A 155 -11.53 15.35 -4.83
C ASP A 155 -10.70 16.63 -5.05
N ALA A 156 -9.86 17.01 -4.07
CA ALA A 156 -8.99 18.17 -4.18
C ALA A 156 -7.99 18.03 -5.34
N THR A 157 -7.43 16.83 -5.54
CA THR A 157 -6.47 16.57 -6.62
C THR A 157 -7.14 16.63 -7.99
N LEU A 158 -8.33 16.03 -8.13
CA LEU A 158 -9.12 16.09 -9.36
C LEU A 158 -9.54 17.53 -9.70
N GLY A 159 -9.71 18.39 -8.69
CA GLY A 159 -10.10 19.79 -8.85
C GLY A 159 -9.00 20.75 -9.32
N GLY A 160 -7.71 20.37 -9.31
CA GLY A 160 -6.66 21.32 -9.74
C GLY A 160 -5.20 20.87 -9.75
N SER A 161 -4.86 19.64 -9.35
CA SER A 161 -3.44 19.21 -9.21
C SER A 161 -3.02 18.08 -10.16
N ILE A 162 -3.89 17.70 -11.11
CA ILE A 162 -3.66 16.57 -12.01
C ILE A 162 -2.37 16.72 -12.82
N ASP A 163 -2.13 17.88 -13.44
CA ASP A 163 -1.00 18.02 -14.37
C ASP A 163 0.35 17.97 -13.66
N GLY A 164 0.47 18.59 -12.48
CA GLY A 164 1.67 18.50 -11.64
C GLY A 164 1.93 17.07 -11.16
N LEU A 165 0.87 16.36 -10.76
CA LEU A 165 0.95 14.96 -10.36
C LEU A 165 1.39 14.07 -11.53
N VAL A 166 0.75 14.18 -12.70
CA VAL A 166 1.13 13.44 -13.91
C VAL A 166 2.59 13.70 -14.29
N GLY A 167 3.03 14.95 -14.29
CA GLY A 167 4.41 15.31 -14.61
C GLY A 167 5.43 14.70 -13.64
N THR A 168 5.07 14.62 -12.36
CA THR A 168 5.91 13.99 -11.33
C THR A 168 5.93 12.47 -11.48
N LEU A 169 4.79 11.82 -11.70
CA LEU A 169 4.70 10.36 -11.87
C LEU A 169 5.37 9.89 -13.16
N ALA A 170 5.21 10.64 -14.25
CA ALA A 170 5.90 10.40 -15.52
C ALA A 170 7.41 10.41 -15.35
N TRP A 171 7.93 11.38 -14.58
CA TRP A 171 9.34 11.45 -14.25
C TRP A 171 9.78 10.31 -13.31
N ALA A 172 9.09 10.12 -12.18
CA ALA A 172 9.47 9.20 -11.12
C ALA A 172 9.59 7.74 -11.62
N TYR A 173 8.73 7.34 -12.54
CA TYR A 173 8.65 5.96 -13.04
C TYR A 173 9.05 5.82 -14.51
N ALA A 174 9.63 6.87 -15.09
CA ALA A 174 9.98 6.97 -16.51
C ALA A 174 8.81 6.54 -17.43
N LEU A 175 7.59 6.99 -17.12
CA LEU A 175 6.37 6.68 -17.87
C LEU A 175 6.12 7.74 -18.96
N PRO A 176 5.57 7.34 -20.13
CA PRO A 176 4.95 8.30 -21.03
C PRO A 176 3.87 9.10 -20.29
N ALA A 177 3.82 10.42 -20.49
CA ALA A 177 2.87 11.29 -19.78
C ALA A 177 1.40 10.90 -20.02
N GLY A 178 1.08 10.40 -21.22
CA GLY A 178 -0.25 9.87 -21.55
C GLY A 178 -0.61 8.65 -20.69
N LEU A 179 0.30 7.70 -20.55
CA LEU A 179 0.12 6.51 -19.70
C LEU A 179 -0.01 6.88 -18.22
N ALA A 180 0.83 7.81 -17.73
CA ALA A 180 0.75 8.29 -16.35
C ALA A 180 -0.60 8.96 -16.07
N ARG A 181 -1.13 9.75 -17.02
CA ARG A 181 -2.45 10.38 -16.90
C ARG A 181 -3.57 9.34 -16.91
N GLU A 182 -3.54 8.39 -17.84
CA GLU A 182 -4.54 7.33 -17.94
C GLU A 182 -4.59 6.49 -16.66
N ALA A 183 -3.44 6.02 -16.18
CA ALA A 183 -3.33 5.25 -14.95
C ALA A 183 -3.80 6.04 -13.71
N LEU A 184 -3.44 7.32 -13.62
CA LEU A 184 -3.91 8.20 -12.54
C LEU A 184 -5.45 8.31 -12.55
N LEU A 185 -6.05 8.60 -13.70
CA LEU A 185 -7.50 8.78 -13.81
C LEU A 185 -8.25 7.48 -13.53
N GLN A 186 -7.76 6.35 -14.06
CA GLN A 186 -8.31 5.03 -13.77
C GLN A 186 -8.25 4.72 -12.26
N GLY A 187 -7.08 4.95 -11.64
CA GLY A 187 -6.88 4.76 -10.21
C GLY A 187 -7.81 5.63 -9.37
N MET A 188 -7.86 6.94 -9.62
CA MET A 188 -8.73 7.86 -8.89
C MET A 188 -10.23 7.50 -9.05
N ALA A 189 -10.64 7.00 -10.21
CA ALA A 189 -12.01 6.53 -10.42
C ALA A 189 -12.35 5.31 -9.55
N ALA A 190 -11.41 4.39 -9.36
CA ALA A 190 -11.56 3.22 -8.49
C ALA A 190 -11.67 3.59 -6.99
N TYR A 191 -11.21 4.77 -6.59
CA TYR A 191 -11.18 5.23 -5.20
C TYR A 191 -12.14 6.38 -4.88
N ARG A 192 -13.19 6.61 -5.69
CA ARG A 192 -14.27 7.53 -5.30
C ARG A 192 -15.09 6.97 -4.13
N ASP A 193 -15.62 7.86 -3.28
CA ASP A 193 -16.04 7.61 -1.88
C ASP A 193 -16.76 6.26 -1.62
N GLU A 194 -17.77 5.90 -2.41
CA GLU A 194 -18.52 4.66 -2.21
C GLU A 194 -17.71 3.40 -2.56
N THR A 195 -16.96 3.43 -3.67
CA THR A 195 -16.07 2.34 -4.08
C THR A 195 -14.92 2.17 -3.10
N LEU A 196 -14.38 3.28 -2.58
CA LEU A 196 -13.35 3.28 -1.55
C LEU A 196 -13.85 2.60 -0.27
N ARG A 197 -14.99 3.03 0.29
CA ARG A 197 -15.53 2.45 1.54
C ARG A 197 -15.80 0.95 1.44
N ARG A 198 -16.25 0.48 0.27
CA ARG A 198 -16.45 -0.94 -0.02
C ARG A 198 -15.13 -1.69 -0.12
N SER A 199 -14.17 -1.17 -0.90
CA SER A 199 -12.87 -1.83 -1.13
C SER A 199 -12.02 -1.96 0.14
N VAL A 200 -12.14 -1.00 1.08
CA VAL A 200 -11.43 -1.05 2.37
C VAL A 200 -12.22 -1.78 3.47
N SER A 201 -13.26 -2.56 3.15
CA SER A 201 -14.02 -3.38 4.11
C SER A 201 -13.52 -4.81 4.15
N LEU A 202 -13.89 -5.60 5.18
CA LEU A 202 -13.52 -7.01 5.23
C LEU A 202 -13.96 -7.74 3.96
N GLU A 203 -15.19 -7.53 3.50
CA GLU A 203 -15.67 -8.11 2.22
C GLU A 203 -14.86 -7.61 1.03
N GLY A 204 -14.56 -6.32 0.97
CA GLY A 204 -13.73 -5.75 -0.09
C GLY A 204 -12.30 -6.32 -0.11
N ARG A 205 -11.71 -6.61 1.05
CA ARG A 205 -10.39 -7.26 1.17
C ARG A 205 -10.45 -8.74 0.75
N ILE A 206 -11.52 -9.44 1.10
CA ILE A 206 -11.78 -10.80 0.60
C ILE A 206 -11.90 -10.79 -0.92
N ASP A 207 -12.71 -9.89 -1.49
CA ASP A 207 -12.92 -9.76 -2.93
C ASP A 207 -11.61 -9.42 -3.66
N LEU A 208 -10.81 -8.50 -3.10
CA LEU A 208 -9.49 -8.13 -3.62
C LEU A 208 -8.54 -9.33 -3.64
N PHE A 209 -8.48 -10.09 -2.55
CA PHE A 209 -7.63 -11.29 -2.47
C PHE A 209 -8.07 -12.36 -3.50
N LEU A 210 -9.38 -12.61 -3.59
CA LEU A 210 -9.96 -13.54 -4.57
C LEU A 210 -9.70 -13.09 -6.01
N TRP A 211 -9.84 -11.79 -6.30
CA TRP A 211 -9.54 -11.26 -7.62
C TRP A 211 -8.06 -11.45 -7.99
N LYS A 212 -7.15 -11.09 -7.08
CA LYS A 212 -5.70 -11.17 -7.32
C LYS A 212 -5.21 -12.60 -7.53
N PHE A 213 -5.75 -13.57 -6.80
CA PHE A 213 -5.19 -14.92 -6.75
C PHE A 213 -6.05 -16.01 -7.40
N TYR A 214 -7.31 -15.70 -7.69
CA TYR A 214 -8.30 -16.62 -8.23
C TYR A 214 -9.11 -16.02 -9.38
N GLY A 215 -8.75 -14.83 -9.89
CA GLY A 215 -9.46 -14.20 -11.02
C GLY A 215 -10.90 -13.79 -10.69
N GLY A 216 -11.23 -13.68 -9.40
CA GLY A 216 -12.60 -13.41 -8.92
C GLY A 216 -13.46 -14.67 -8.81
N GLU A 217 -12.93 -15.82 -9.20
CA GLU A 217 -13.62 -17.10 -9.12
C GLU A 217 -13.31 -17.77 -7.77
N GLY A 218 -14.21 -17.59 -6.81
CA GLY A 218 -14.16 -18.28 -5.53
C GLY A 218 -15.54 -18.75 -5.14
N GLY A 219 -15.80 -20.05 -5.24
CA GLY A 219 -17.00 -20.64 -4.63
C GLY A 219 -17.03 -20.36 -3.13
N TYR A 220 -18.20 -20.50 -2.51
CA TYR A 220 -18.40 -20.25 -1.07
C TYR A 220 -17.30 -20.82 -0.14
N PRO A 221 -16.76 -22.05 -0.37
CA PRO A 221 -15.68 -22.58 0.46
C PRO A 221 -14.37 -21.77 0.41
N VAL A 222 -13.97 -21.28 -0.77
CA VAL A 222 -12.74 -20.47 -0.92
C VAL A 222 -12.91 -19.14 -0.20
N ARG A 223 -14.08 -18.50 -0.38
CA ARG A 223 -14.39 -17.22 0.28
C ARG A 223 -14.33 -17.33 1.80
N ARG A 224 -14.87 -18.42 2.36
CA ARG A 224 -14.81 -18.70 3.80
C ARG A 224 -13.37 -18.87 4.27
N ASP A 225 -12.58 -19.70 3.60
CA ASP A 225 -11.20 -19.95 4.00
C ASP A 225 -10.33 -18.67 3.91
N VAL A 226 -10.56 -17.79 2.91
CA VAL A 226 -9.92 -16.47 2.82
C VAL A 226 -10.36 -15.54 3.96
N ARG A 227 -11.64 -15.55 4.33
CA ARG A 227 -12.14 -14.81 5.50
C ARG A 227 -11.43 -15.27 6.78
N ASP A 228 -11.32 -16.57 7.00
CA ASP A 228 -10.68 -17.13 8.18
C ASP A 228 -9.20 -16.71 8.26
N LEU A 229 -8.48 -16.71 7.12
CA LEU A 229 -7.12 -16.18 7.03
C LEU A 229 -7.04 -14.70 7.39
N LEU A 230 -7.95 -13.86 6.88
CA LEU A 230 -7.98 -12.43 7.19
C LEU A 230 -8.30 -12.16 8.66
N LEU A 231 -9.21 -12.92 9.28
CA LEU A 231 -9.53 -12.79 10.71
C LEU A 231 -8.33 -13.16 11.58
N LYS A 232 -7.63 -14.26 11.27
CA LYS A 232 -6.36 -14.60 11.91
C LYS A 232 -5.30 -13.52 11.70
N GLY A 233 -5.25 -12.94 10.50
CA GLY A 233 -4.40 -11.79 10.18
C GLY A 233 -4.69 -10.61 11.11
N ILE A 234 -5.96 -10.23 11.27
CA ILE A 234 -6.41 -9.14 12.15
C ILE A 234 -5.98 -9.39 13.61
N GLU A 235 -6.17 -10.60 14.12
CA GLU A 235 -5.73 -10.98 15.45
C GLU A 235 -4.19 -10.89 15.60
N SER A 236 -3.45 -11.32 14.57
CA SER A 236 -1.98 -11.35 14.61
C SER A 236 -1.33 -9.95 14.63
N VAL A 237 -2.06 -8.93 14.17
CA VAL A 237 -1.57 -7.54 14.10
C VAL A 237 -2.08 -6.67 15.24
N ALA A 238 -2.48 -7.27 16.36
CA ALA A 238 -2.86 -6.54 17.57
C ALA A 238 -1.79 -5.55 18.06
N ASP A 239 -0.52 -5.79 17.72
CA ASP A 239 0.67 -4.97 17.99
C ASP A 239 0.99 -3.93 16.90
N HIS A 240 0.11 -3.69 15.93
CA HIS A 240 0.33 -2.73 14.84
C HIS A 240 0.77 -1.33 15.32
N GLU A 241 0.31 -0.85 16.48
CA GLU A 241 0.74 0.45 17.01
C GLU A 241 2.26 0.51 17.26
N GLN A 242 2.85 -0.59 17.73
CA GLN A 242 4.31 -0.68 17.90
C GLN A 242 5.01 -0.61 16.55
N PHE A 243 4.49 -1.30 15.54
CA PHE A 243 4.99 -1.23 14.16
C PHE A 243 4.89 0.20 13.62
N LEU A 244 3.72 0.84 13.67
CA LEU A 244 3.52 2.20 13.15
C LEU A 244 4.47 3.20 13.83
N SER A 245 4.59 3.12 15.16
CA SER A 245 5.48 3.99 15.93
C SER A 245 6.96 3.76 15.60
N ALA A 246 7.37 2.50 15.42
CA ALA A 246 8.74 2.16 14.99
C ALA A 246 9.02 2.67 13.58
N THR A 247 8.08 2.50 12.65
CA THR A 247 8.19 2.97 11.27
C THR A 247 8.42 4.48 11.20
N LEU A 248 7.63 5.26 11.94
CA LEU A 248 7.80 6.72 11.97
C LEU A 248 9.16 7.15 12.56
N ARG A 249 9.63 6.47 13.61
CA ARG A 249 10.95 6.74 14.20
C ARG A 249 12.07 6.46 13.20
N GLU A 250 12.00 5.34 12.50
CA GLU A 250 13.03 4.93 11.56
C GLU A 250 13.09 5.88 10.34
N ILE A 251 11.92 6.27 9.81
CA ILE A 251 11.84 7.28 8.75
C ILE A 251 12.41 8.62 9.21
N ALA A 252 12.08 9.09 10.42
CA ALA A 252 12.66 10.31 10.96
C ALA A 252 14.20 10.21 11.12
N ALA A 253 14.70 9.05 11.60
CA ALA A 253 16.13 8.81 11.77
C ALA A 253 16.90 8.71 10.45
N SER A 254 16.24 8.29 9.36
CA SER A 254 16.83 8.24 8.01
C SER A 254 17.18 9.60 7.41
N GLY A 255 16.74 10.70 8.04
CA GLY A 255 16.89 12.05 7.51
C GLY A 255 15.88 12.42 6.42
N PHE A 256 14.78 11.66 6.30
CA PHE A 256 13.65 12.08 5.47
C PHE A 256 13.13 13.44 5.92
N ASP A 257 12.97 14.36 4.97
CA ASP A 257 12.43 15.70 5.19
C ASP A 257 11.21 15.88 4.28
N GLY A 258 10.05 16.11 4.88
CA GLY A 258 8.78 16.30 4.19
C GLY A 258 8.65 17.66 3.49
N GLY A 259 9.46 18.67 3.86
CA GLY A 259 9.42 20.00 3.25
C GLY A 259 8.07 20.70 3.36
N LEU A 260 7.36 20.52 4.49
CA LEU A 260 6.03 21.10 4.77
C LEU A 260 6.11 22.27 5.76
#